data_AF-T0LPV2-F1
#
_entry.id   AF-T0LPV2-F1
#
_cell.length_a   1.000
_cell.length_b   1.000
_cell.length_c   1.000
_cell.angle_alpha   90.00
_cell.angle_beta   90.00
_cell.angle_gamma   90.00
#
_symmetry.space_group_name_H-M   'P 1'
#
loop_
_entity.id
_entity.type
_entity.pdbx_description
1 polymer ?
#
loop_
_entity_poly.entity_id
_entity_poly.type
_entity_poly.pdbx_seq_one_letter_code
_entity_poly.pdbx_strand_id
1 'polypeptide(L)'
;MLDSDASTAKTLTLVAIILQLVFFAIGAVAIVGVAAYFSVGRVVTSSGGVVTTTTVNSSAPLIILAVFSIFFLIGLLWILLDYFLVYKNLAHEKVKESEVPSLILGIIQLILAGVIPGILLIIAYVKIRDSLEKSARHPPPINSQ
;
A
#
# COMPACT_ATOMS: atom_id res chain seq x y z
N MET A 1 20.11 -1.08 -24.95
CA MET A 1 19.23 -0.07 -24.31
C MET A 1 18.02 -0.74 -23.63
N LEU A 2 18.27 -1.78 -22.83
CA LEU A 2 17.25 -2.51 -22.04
C LEU A 2 17.12 -1.92 -20.62
N ASP A 3 18.20 -1.33 -20.12
CA ASP A 3 18.31 -0.85 -18.73
C ASP A 3 17.38 0.32 -18.39
N SER A 4 17.04 1.16 -19.36
CA SER A 4 16.20 2.34 -19.11
C SER A 4 14.76 1.98 -18.74
N ASP A 5 14.20 0.93 -19.35
CA ASP A 5 12.81 0.54 -19.12
C ASP A 5 12.66 -0.23 -17.81
N ALA A 6 13.61 -1.14 -17.52
CA ALA A 6 13.71 -1.85 -16.25
C ALA A 6 13.97 -0.90 -15.07
N SER A 7 14.85 0.10 -15.23
CA SER A 7 15.10 1.10 -14.17
C SER A 7 13.87 1.96 -13.92
N THR A 8 13.14 2.35 -14.97
CA THR A 8 11.88 3.10 -14.83
C THR A 8 10.82 2.28 -14.10
N ALA A 9 10.68 0.99 -14.43
CA ALA A 9 9.74 0.10 -13.74
C ALA A 9 10.08 -0.04 -12.24
N LYS A 10 11.37 -0.18 -11.91
CA LYS A 10 11.84 -0.22 -10.52
C LYS A 10 11.50 1.05 -9.76
N THR A 11 11.72 2.23 -10.37
CA THR A 11 11.38 3.52 -9.76
C THR A 11 9.87 3.68 -9.58
N LEU A 12 9.07 3.30 -10.57
CA LEU A 12 7.60 3.38 -10.48
C LEU A 12 7.05 2.49 -9.35
N THR A 13 7.53 1.26 -9.24
CA THR A 13 7.15 0.35 -8.13
C THR A 13 7.55 0.94 -6.78
N LEU A 14 8.76 1.50 -6.67
CA LEU A 14 9.20 2.14 -5.42
C LEU A 14 8.32 3.34 -5.05
N VAL A 15 7.99 4.18 -6.02
CA VAL A 15 7.07 5.31 -5.81
C VAL A 15 5.68 4.82 -5.39
N ALA A 16 5.17 3.75 -6.00
CA ALA A 16 3.88 3.15 -5.64
C ALA A 16 3.88 2.69 -4.16
N ILE A 17 4.93 1.98 -3.74
CA ILE A 17 5.08 1.51 -2.36
C ILE A 17 5.18 2.68 -1.38
N ILE A 18 5.96 3.72 -1.73
CA ILE A 18 6.08 4.92 -0.89
C ILE A 18 4.73 5.61 -0.73
N LEU A 19 4.00 5.81 -1.83
CA LEU A 19 2.68 6.44 -1.79
C LEU A 19 1.70 5.61 -0.96
N GLN A 20 1.66 4.30 -1.14
CA GLN A 20 0.84 3.40 -0.34
C GLN A 20 1.15 3.55 1.16
N LEU A 21 2.44 3.58 1.52
CA LEU A 21 2.88 3.74 2.91
C LEU A 21 2.49 5.11 3.49
N VAL A 22 2.60 6.18 2.70
CA VAL A 22 2.19 7.54 3.12
C VAL A 22 0.68 7.61 3.35
N PHE A 23 -0.14 7.13 2.41
CA PHE A 23 -1.59 7.10 2.56
C PHE A 23 -2.03 6.24 3.74
N PHE A 24 -1.36 5.09 3.94
CA PHE A 24 -1.60 4.22 5.07
C PHE A 24 -1.28 4.90 6.41
N ALA A 25 -0.15 5.61 6.50
CA ALA A 25 0.23 6.35 7.70
C ALA A 25 -0.76 7.49 8.02
N ILE A 26 -1.16 8.27 7.01
CA ILE A 26 -2.16 9.34 7.16
C ILE A 26 -3.50 8.74 7.62
N GLY A 27 -3.95 7.65 7.01
CA GLY A 27 -5.18 6.95 7.38
C GLY A 27 -5.14 6.45 8.83
N ALA A 28 -4.02 5.87 9.25
CA ALA A 28 -3.83 5.42 10.63
C ALA A 28 -3.93 6.56 11.64
N VAL A 29 -3.25 7.69 11.38
CA VAL A 29 -3.33 8.88 12.24
C VAL A 29 -4.75 9.43 12.29
N ALA A 30 -5.43 9.51 11.15
CA ALA A 30 -6.81 9.99 11.08
C ALA A 30 -7.77 9.11 11.90
N ILE A 31 -7.66 7.78 11.78
CA ILE A 31 -8.51 6.84 12.54
C ILE A 31 -8.24 6.94 14.04
N VAL A 32 -6.97 6.99 14.46
CA VAL A 32 -6.63 7.18 15.88
C VAL A 32 -7.16 8.51 16.40
N GLY A 33 -7.05 9.59 15.62
CA GLY A 33 -7.61 10.89 15.95
C GLY A 33 -9.14 10.85 16.13
N VAL A 34 -9.85 10.18 15.22
CA VAL A 34 -11.30 9.97 15.33
C VAL A 34 -11.64 9.16 16.57
N ALA A 35 -10.96 8.04 16.82
CA ALA A 35 -11.18 7.21 18.01
C ALA A 35 -10.95 8.02 19.30
N ALA A 36 -9.89 8.82 19.37
CA ALA A 36 -9.60 9.67 20.51
C ALA A 36 -10.69 10.73 20.74
N TYR A 37 -11.20 11.34 19.66
CA TYR A 37 -12.27 12.33 19.72
C TYR A 37 -13.56 11.75 20.34
N PHE A 38 -13.92 10.53 19.97
CA PHE A 38 -15.12 9.84 20.50
C PHE A 38 -14.94 9.25 21.90
N SER A 39 -13.76 9.35 22.51
CA SER A 39 -13.45 8.69 23.79
C SER A 39 -13.98 9.41 25.02
N VAL A 40 -14.31 10.70 24.93
CA VAL A 40 -14.71 11.48 26.11
C VAL A 40 -15.97 12.29 25.80
N GLY A 41 -17.12 11.79 26.24
CA GLY A 41 -18.35 12.59 26.29
C GLY A 41 -18.46 13.27 27.65
N ARG A 42 -18.79 14.56 27.66
CA ARG A 42 -19.13 15.30 28.89
C ARG A 42 -20.61 15.60 28.89
N VAL A 43 -21.32 15.06 29.87
CA VAL A 43 -22.72 15.42 30.11
C VAL A 43 -22.72 16.44 31.24
N VAL A 44 -23.18 17.64 30.94
CA VAL A 44 -23.37 18.69 31.94
C VAL A 44 -24.84 18.74 32.27
N THR A 45 -25.19 18.41 33.51
CA THR A 45 -26.55 18.59 34.03
C THR A 45 -26.56 19.70 35.06
N SER A 46 -27.53 20.61 34.95
CA SER A 46 -27.76 21.67 35.93
C SER A 46 -29.11 21.43 36.60
N SER A 47 -29.09 21.24 37.92
CA SER A 47 -30.30 21.11 38.74
C SER A 47 -30.15 21.98 39.98
N GLY A 48 -31.12 22.87 40.22
CA GLY A 48 -31.13 23.72 41.42
C GLY A 48 -29.92 24.64 41.60
N GLY A 49 -29.24 25.04 40.51
CA GLY A 49 -28.04 25.89 40.57
C GLY A 49 -26.71 25.14 40.75
N VAL A 50 -26.74 23.82 40.93
CA VAL A 50 -25.54 22.97 40.97
C VAL A 50 -25.26 22.43 39.56
N VAL A 51 -24.05 22.67 39.07
CA VAL A 51 -23.56 22.13 37.79
C VAL A 51 -22.78 20.85 38.06
N THR A 52 -23.33 19.72 37.61
CA THR A 52 -22.66 18.42 37.69
C THR A 52 -22.12 18.07 36.31
N THR A 53 -20.81 17.84 36.21
CA THR A 53 -20.18 17.33 34.99
C THR A 53 -19.89 15.85 35.16
N THR A 54 -20.61 15.02 34.41
CA THR A 54 -20.38 13.57 34.38
C THR A 54 -19.60 13.23 33.11
N THR A 55 -18.45 12.59 33.28
CA THR A 55 -17.71 12.00 32.18
C THR A 55 -18.34 10.65 31.84
N VAL A 56 -18.81 10.50 30.60
CA VAL A 56 -19.27 9.21 30.06
C VAL A 56 -18.18 8.66 29.15
N ASN A 57 -17.67 7.49 29.53
CA ASN A 57 -16.71 6.75 28.73
C ASN A 57 -17.48 5.96 27.67
N SER A 58 -17.22 6.25 26.39
CA SER A 58 -17.77 5.49 25.28
C SER A 58 -16.90 4.27 25.01
N SER A 59 -17.52 3.11 24.76
CA SER A 59 -16.82 1.91 24.28
C SER A 59 -16.58 1.92 22.77
N ALA A 60 -17.20 2.85 22.03
CA ALA A 60 -17.07 2.95 20.58
C ALA A 60 -15.61 3.08 20.08
N PRO A 61 -14.73 3.88 20.70
CA PRO A 61 -13.32 3.95 20.30
C PRO A 61 -12.60 2.60 20.37
N LEU A 62 -12.89 1.78 21.40
CA LEU A 62 -12.25 0.47 21.55
C LEU A 62 -12.65 -0.47 20.42
N ILE A 63 -13.93 -0.46 20.03
CA ILE A 63 -14.43 -1.27 18.92
C ILE A 63 -13.80 -0.80 17.60
N ILE A 64 -13.77 0.51 17.36
CA ILE A 64 -13.15 1.10 16.16
C ILE A 64 -11.66 0.72 16.09
N LEU A 65 -10.91 0.84 17.18
CA LEU A 65 -9.49 0.49 17.23
C LEU A 65 -9.26 -1.02 17.05
N ALA A 66 -10.12 -1.87 17.63
CA ALA A 66 -10.02 -3.32 17.47
C ALA A 66 -10.26 -3.75 16.02
N VAL A 67 -11.30 -3.21 15.38
CA VAL A 67 -11.59 -3.49 13.97
C VAL A 67 -10.47 -2.93 13.09
N PHE A 68 -10.05 -1.68 13.32
CA PHE A 68 -8.98 -1.04 12.56
C PHE A 68 -7.65 -1.78 12.69
N SER A 69 -7.31 -2.30 13.87
CA SER A 69 -6.10 -3.10 14.09
C SER A 69 -6.00 -4.30 13.13
N ILE A 70 -7.11 -5.00 12.90
CA ILE A 70 -7.16 -6.13 11.97
C ILE A 70 -6.87 -5.67 10.54
N PHE A 71 -7.55 -4.60 10.08
CA PHE A 71 -7.31 -4.02 8.76
C PHE A 71 -5.91 -3.43 8.62
N PHE A 72 -5.35 -2.88 9.68
CA PHE A 72 -4.00 -2.34 9.73
C PHE A 72 -2.98 -3.45 9.51
N LEU A 73 -3.11 -4.58 10.21
CA LEU A 73 -2.22 -5.74 10.01
C LEU A 73 -2.33 -6.30 8.59
N ILE A 74 -3.54 -6.40 8.04
CA ILE A 74 -3.76 -6.84 6.66
C ILE A 74 -3.12 -5.86 5.67
N GLY A 75 -3.29 -4.55 5.86
CA GLY A 75 -2.68 -3.54 5.01
C GLY A 75 -1.14 -3.55 5.08
N LEU A 76 -0.59 -3.78 6.27
CA LEU A 76 0.86 -3.89 6.47
C LEU A 76 1.42 -5.14 5.80
N LEU A 77 0.72 -6.28 5.91
CA LEU A 77 1.03 -7.50 5.18
C LEU A 77 1.01 -7.26 3.66
N TRP A 78 0.05 -6.47 3.17
CA TRP A 78 -0.07 -6.12 1.76
C TRP A 78 1.14 -5.35 1.23
N ILE A 79 1.54 -4.29 1.95
CA ILE A 79 2.73 -3.49 1.62
C ILE A 79 3.99 -4.38 1.59
N LEU A 80 4.07 -5.35 2.51
CA LEU A 80 5.19 -6.29 2.58
C LEU A 80 5.21 -7.25 1.38
N LEU A 81 4.04 -7.69 0.92
CA LEU A 81 3.89 -8.48 -0.31
C LEU A 81 4.34 -7.70 -1.54
N ASP A 82 3.93 -6.44 -1.70
CA ASP A 82 4.37 -5.60 -2.81
C ASP A 82 5.89 -5.45 -2.84
N TYR A 83 6.50 -5.22 -1.67
CA TYR A 83 7.95 -5.11 -1.55
C TYR A 83 8.65 -6.43 -1.90
N PHE A 84 8.18 -7.56 -1.36
CA PHE A 84 8.86 -8.84 -1.50
C PHE A 84 8.66 -9.48 -2.87
N LEU A 85 7.45 -9.41 -3.44
CA LEU A 85 7.16 -10.04 -4.74
C LEU A 85 7.52 -9.15 -5.93
N VAL A 86 7.39 -7.82 -5.81
CA VAL A 86 7.62 -6.92 -6.94
C VAL A 86 8.98 -6.25 -6.82
N TYR A 87 9.22 -5.45 -5.78
CA TYR A 87 10.44 -4.66 -5.68
C TYR A 87 11.71 -5.51 -5.53
N LYS A 88 11.69 -6.52 -4.65
CA LYS A 88 12.85 -7.39 -4.42
C LYS A 88 13.21 -8.20 -5.66
N ASN A 89 12.23 -8.75 -6.38
CA ASN A 89 12.50 -9.53 -7.59
C ASN A 89 13.01 -8.66 -8.74
N LEU A 90 12.49 -7.44 -8.89
CA LEU A 90 13.02 -6.44 -9.81
C LEU A 90 14.45 -5.97 -9.45
N ALA A 91 14.78 -5.91 -8.16
CA ALA A 91 16.11 -5.51 -7.71
C ALA A 91 17.20 -6.57 -7.98
N HIS A 92 16.83 -7.83 -8.19
CA HIS A 92 17.76 -8.94 -8.45
C HIS A 92 17.82 -9.35 -9.94
N GLU A 93 17.39 -8.47 -10.86
CA GLU A 93 17.39 -8.71 -12.32
C GLU A 93 16.63 -9.97 -12.78
N LYS A 94 15.79 -10.54 -11.91
CA LYS A 94 14.91 -11.67 -12.23
C LYS A 94 13.63 -11.19 -12.91
N VAL A 95 13.80 -10.52 -14.05
CA VAL A 95 12.73 -9.82 -14.79
C VAL A 95 11.60 -10.78 -15.17
N LYS A 96 11.93 -12.02 -15.57
CA LYS A 96 10.96 -13.04 -16.00
C LYS A 96 10.11 -13.64 -14.87
N GLU A 97 10.66 -13.72 -13.66
CA GLU A 97 9.94 -14.23 -12.47
C GLU A 97 9.05 -13.15 -11.83
N SER A 98 9.26 -11.87 -12.19
CA SER A 98 8.56 -10.71 -11.61
C SER A 98 7.31 -10.30 -12.39
N GLU A 99 7.17 -10.74 -13.64
CA GLU A 99 6.10 -10.31 -14.56
C GLU A 99 4.70 -10.68 -14.03
N VAL A 100 4.46 -11.97 -13.81
CA VAL A 100 3.16 -12.48 -13.34
C VAL A 100 2.76 -11.94 -11.96
N PRO A 101 3.61 -11.94 -10.92
CA PRO A 101 3.21 -11.43 -9.61
C PRO A 101 2.92 -9.93 -9.63
N SER A 102 3.63 -9.13 -10.44
CA SER A 102 3.36 -7.69 -10.56
C SER A 102 1.99 -7.37 -11.15
N LEU A 103 1.52 -8.16 -12.13
CA LEU A 103 0.18 -8.02 -12.71
C LEU A 103 -0.92 -8.40 -11.72
N ILE A 104 -0.75 -9.54 -11.04
CA ILE A 104 -1.74 -10.05 -10.08
C ILE A 104 -1.86 -9.08 -8.89
N LEU A 105 -0.74 -8.66 -8.31
CA LEU A 105 -0.73 -7.68 -7.21
C LEU A 105 -1.31 -6.34 -7.67
N GLY A 106 -0.92 -5.85 -8.85
CA GLY A 106 -1.46 -4.60 -9.40
C GLY A 106 -2.99 -4.60 -9.56
N ILE A 107 -3.55 -5.69 -10.11
CA ILE A 107 -5.01 -5.85 -10.27
C ILE A 107 -5.71 -5.93 -8.92
N ILE A 108 -5.21 -6.77 -8.00
CA ILE A 108 -5.86 -6.93 -6.69
C ILE A 108 -5.79 -5.62 -5.89
N GLN A 109 -4.67 -4.90 -5.97
CA GLN A 109 -4.47 -3.63 -5.27
C GLN A 109 -5.33 -2.50 -5.83
N LEU A 110 -5.57 -2.49 -7.14
CA LEU A 110 -6.50 -1.55 -7.78
C LEU A 110 -7.92 -1.67 -7.20
N ILE A 111 -8.35 -2.89 -6.88
CA ILE A 111 -9.68 -3.19 -6.34
C ILE A 111 -9.75 -2.95 -4.83
N LEU A 112 -8.70 -3.34 -4.09
CA LEU A 112 -8.75 -3.42 -2.62
C LEU A 112 -8.01 -2.32 -1.87
N ALA A 113 -6.90 -1.79 -2.40
CA ALA A 113 -6.01 -0.91 -1.63
C ALA A 113 -5.89 0.51 -2.19
N GLY A 114 -6.31 0.75 -3.43
CA GLY A 114 -6.41 2.09 -4.01
C GLY A 114 -6.02 2.16 -5.47
N VAL A 115 -6.68 3.08 -6.19
CA VAL A 115 -6.50 3.27 -7.64
C VAL A 115 -5.10 3.74 -7.99
N ILE A 116 -4.54 4.69 -7.24
CA ILE A 116 -3.25 5.31 -7.54
C ILE A 116 -2.07 4.30 -7.45
N PRO A 117 -1.87 3.57 -6.33
CA PRO A 117 -0.81 2.58 -6.24
C PRO A 117 -1.03 1.39 -7.19
N GLY A 118 -2.28 0.97 -7.39
CA GLY A 118 -2.62 -0.11 -8.32
C GLY A 118 -2.25 0.21 -9.77
N ILE A 119 -2.56 1.42 -10.26
CA ILE A 119 -2.19 1.85 -11.63
C ILE A 119 -0.67 1.87 -11.80
N LEU A 120 0.09 2.35 -10.81
CA LEU A 120 1.55 2.39 -10.91
C LEU A 120 2.18 1.01 -11.05
N LEU A 121 1.64 0.00 -10.35
CA LEU A 121 2.06 -1.39 -10.49
C LEU A 121 1.71 -1.98 -11.87
N ILE A 122 0.54 -1.65 -12.41
CA ILE A 122 0.14 -2.07 -13.76
C ILE A 122 1.07 -1.44 -14.82
N ILE A 123 1.44 -0.17 -14.68
CA ILE A 123 2.39 0.48 -15.59
C ILE A 123 3.79 -0.15 -15.45
N ALA A 124 4.21 -0.49 -14.23
CA ALA A 124 5.46 -1.22 -14.01
C ALA A 124 5.43 -2.58 -14.72
N TYR A 125 4.32 -3.32 -14.66
CA TYR A 125 4.12 -4.56 -15.40
C TYR A 125 4.27 -4.37 -16.92
N VAL A 126 3.60 -3.36 -17.51
CA VAL A 126 3.69 -3.09 -18.95
C VAL A 126 5.14 -2.80 -19.36
N LYS A 127 5.87 -2.01 -18.56
CA LYS A 127 7.30 -1.74 -18.81
C LYS A 127 8.19 -2.99 -18.68
N ILE A 128 7.92 -3.87 -17.73
CA ILE A 128 8.63 -5.15 -17.57
C ILE A 128 8.41 -6.03 -18.82
N ARG A 129 7.17 -6.12 -19.29
CA ARG A 129 6.79 -6.90 -20.47
C ARG A 129 7.46 -6.36 -21.75
N ASP A 130 7.41 -5.04 -21.97
CA ASP A 130 8.05 -4.41 -23.13
C ASP A 130 9.57 -4.65 -23.14
N SER A 131 10.21 -4.62 -21.96
CA SER A 131 11.63 -4.94 -21.81
C SER A 131 11.94 -6.40 -22.16
N LEU A 132 11.11 -7.35 -21.72
CA LEU A 132 11.28 -8.77 -22.06
C LEU A 132 11.11 -9.03 -23.56
N GLU A 133 10.09 -8.41 -24.18
CA GLU A 133 9.80 -8.57 -25.60
C GLU A 133 10.91 -7.99 -26.48
N LYS A 134 11.50 -6.86 -26.07
CA LYS A 134 12.66 -6.27 -26.73
C LYS A 134 13.91 -7.15 -26.61
N SER A 135 14.13 -7.77 -25.46
CA SER A 135 15.24 -8.71 -25.23
C SER A 135 15.08 -10.01 -26.04
N ALA A 136 13.86 -10.47 -26.26
CA ALA A 136 13.58 -11.67 -27.05
C ALA A 136 13.79 -11.45 -28.57
N ARG A 137 13.54 -10.23 -29.07
CA ARG A 137 13.71 -9.89 -30.49
C ARG A 137 15.16 -9.62 -30.91
N HIS A 138 16.05 -9.32 -29.98
CA HIS A 138 17.48 -9.11 -30.23
C HIS A 138 18.30 -10.07 -29.36
N PRO A 139 18.34 -11.38 -29.68
CA PRO A 139 19.20 -12.32 -28.97
C PRO A 139 20.67 -11.86 -29.12
N PRO A 140 21.48 -11.97 -28.05
CA PRO A 140 22.90 -11.64 -28.14
C PRO A 140 23.56 -12.49 -29.24
N PRO A 141 24.56 -11.95 -29.96
CA PRO A 141 25.29 -12.73 -30.95
C PRO A 141 25.82 -13.98 -30.27
N ILE A 142 25.45 -15.15 -30.80
CA ILE A 142 25.99 -16.43 -30.38
C ILE A 142 27.49 -16.36 -30.70
N ASN A 143 28.29 -16.05 -29.70
CA ASN A 143 29.73 -16.11 -29.81
C ASN A 143 30.08 -17.60 -29.72
N SER A 144 30.01 -18.27 -30.87
CA SER A 144 30.56 -19.60 -31.06
C SER A 144 32.09 -19.47 -30.97
N GLN A 145 32.63 -19.73 -29.78
CA GLN A 145 34.00 -20.19 -29.64
C GLN A 145 33.97 -21.69 -29.36
#